data_AF-L5JT51-F1
#
_entry.id   AF-L5JT51-F1
#
_cell.length_a   1.000
_cell.length_b   1.000
_cell.length_c   1.000
_cell.angle_alpha   90.00
_cell.angle_beta   90.00
_cell.angle_gamma   90.00
#
_symmetry.space_group_name_H-M   'P 1'
#
loop_
_entity.id
_entity.type
_entity.pdbx_description
1 polymer ?
#
loop_
_entity_poly.entity_id
_entity_poly.type
_entity_poly.pdbx_seq_one_letter_code
_entity_poly.pdbx_strand_id
1 'polypeptide(L)'
;MTAEEMKVVESGVQTAPLPIEGVDISPKQDEGVLKVIKREGTGTETPMIGDRVLVHYTGWLLDGTKFDSSLDRKDKFCFDLGKGEVIKAWDIAVATMKVGEVCHITCKPEYAYGLSGSPPKIPPNATLVFEVELFEFKGEDLTEEEDGGIIRRIQTRGEGFAKPNDGALVEVALEGYYQDQVFDQRELHFEIGEGEILHLPCGLEKAIQHMEKGEYSIVYLKPSYAFGSVGKEKFQIPPNAELKYKVHLKSFEKAKESWEMNSEEKLEQSTIVKERGTVYFKEGKYKQALLQYKKIVSWLEYESSFLSEEDTQKAQALRLASHLNLAMCQLKLQAFSAAIESCNKALELDGNNEKGLFRRGEAHLAVNDFDLARADFQKVLQLYPSNKAAKAQLAICQQRIRKQLALEKKLYAKMFERLTEEESKLVWALWACGCLCQSWKPEVALIPGAMAKAAIAAGDYHADTEMKDEQKKDVAGSQSQVETEA
;
A
#
# COMPACT_ATOMS: atom_id res chain seq x y z
N MET A 1 -59.01 62.00 -63.45
CA MET A 1 -59.73 61.15 -62.49
C MET A 1 -58.65 60.41 -61.71
N THR A 2 -58.03 61.08 -60.73
CA THR A 2 -58.27 61.01 -59.25
C THR A 2 -57.72 59.68 -58.70
N ALA A 3 -56.67 59.58 -57.87
CA ALA A 3 -56.35 60.19 -56.56
C ALA A 3 -57.46 59.98 -55.51
N GLU A 4 -57.05 59.47 -54.33
CA GLU A 4 -57.84 59.04 -53.12
C GLU A 4 -58.20 57.54 -53.12
N GLU A 5 -57.80 56.64 -52.20
CA GLU A 5 -57.26 56.65 -50.81
C GLU A 5 -56.44 55.34 -50.59
N MET A 6 -55.20 55.33 -50.09
CA MET A 6 -54.71 55.24 -48.69
C MET A 6 -54.87 53.90 -47.91
N LYS A 7 -53.70 53.28 -47.61
CA LYS A 7 -53.24 52.53 -46.41
C LYS A 7 -54.03 51.31 -45.87
N VAL A 8 -53.30 50.20 -45.61
CA VAL A 8 -53.02 49.55 -44.30
C VAL A 8 -52.48 48.12 -44.56
N VAL A 9 -51.16 47.91 -44.37
CA VAL A 9 -50.46 47.09 -43.34
C VAL A 9 -50.47 45.57 -43.55
N GLU A 10 -49.23 45.06 -43.55
CA GLU A 10 -48.71 43.72 -43.28
C GLU A 10 -49.70 42.67 -42.72
N SER A 11 -49.68 41.48 -43.33
CA SER A 11 -49.81 40.24 -42.57
C SER A 11 -48.66 39.32 -42.98
N GLY A 12 -47.77 39.09 -42.01
CA GLY A 12 -46.63 38.21 -42.14
C GLY A 12 -47.07 36.80 -42.47
N VAL A 13 -46.50 36.26 -43.54
CA VAL A 13 -46.44 34.82 -43.73
C VAL A 13 -45.50 34.31 -42.64
N GLN A 14 -46.08 33.72 -41.59
CA GLN A 14 -45.36 32.86 -40.67
C GLN A 14 -44.70 31.75 -41.50
N THR A 15 -43.40 31.91 -41.75
CA THR A 15 -42.56 30.81 -42.20
C THR A 15 -42.67 29.71 -41.16
N ALA A 16 -43.17 28.55 -41.58
CA ALA A 16 -43.16 27.33 -40.78
C ALA A 16 -41.75 27.12 -40.19
N PRO A 17 -41.62 26.64 -38.94
CA PRO A 17 -40.32 26.29 -38.38
C PRO A 17 -39.60 25.36 -39.35
N LEU A 18 -38.34 25.66 -39.65
CA LEU A 18 -37.47 24.79 -40.44
C LEU A 18 -37.57 23.35 -39.90
N PRO A 19 -37.65 22.32 -40.76
CA PRO A 19 -37.67 20.94 -40.30
C PRO A 19 -36.47 20.70 -39.38
N ILE A 20 -36.72 20.22 -38.17
CA ILE A 20 -35.65 19.85 -37.25
C ILE A 20 -35.11 18.51 -37.76
N GLU A 21 -34.16 18.58 -38.68
CA GLU A 21 -33.49 17.39 -39.23
C GLU A 21 -32.48 16.84 -38.21
N GLY A 22 -32.45 15.52 -38.03
CA GLY A 22 -31.47 14.85 -37.19
C GLY A 22 -31.91 13.46 -36.75
N VAL A 23 -30.93 12.65 -36.33
CA VAL A 23 -31.17 11.35 -35.70
C VAL A 23 -31.48 11.59 -34.22
N ASP A 24 -32.56 11.00 -33.72
CA ASP A 24 -32.90 11.05 -32.30
C ASP A 24 -31.98 10.14 -31.48
N ILE A 25 -31.17 10.78 -30.65
CA ILE A 25 -30.22 10.12 -29.75
C ILE A 25 -30.68 10.19 -28.28
N SER A 26 -31.89 10.69 -28.02
CA SER A 26 -32.45 10.71 -26.67
C SER A 26 -32.67 9.28 -26.15
N PRO A 27 -32.36 8.99 -24.87
CA PRO A 27 -32.59 7.66 -24.30
C PRO A 27 -34.06 7.23 -24.34
N LYS A 28 -34.99 8.19 -24.31
CA LYS A 28 -36.43 7.94 -24.34
C LYS A 28 -37.03 7.88 -25.75
N GLN A 29 -36.23 8.18 -26.78
CA GLN A 29 -36.70 8.31 -28.16
C GLN A 29 -37.89 9.28 -28.28
N ASP A 30 -37.76 10.44 -27.64
CA ASP A 30 -38.79 11.50 -27.55
C ASP A 30 -38.47 12.73 -28.41
N GLU A 31 -37.53 12.59 -29.33
CA GLU A 31 -36.95 13.66 -30.17
C GLU A 31 -36.40 14.83 -29.33
N GLY A 32 -36.05 14.57 -28.07
CA GLY A 32 -35.51 15.58 -27.16
C GLY A 32 -34.12 16.07 -27.53
N VAL A 33 -33.34 15.20 -28.16
CA VAL A 33 -31.96 15.48 -28.60
C VAL A 33 -31.77 14.92 -30.00
N LEU A 34 -31.74 15.81 -31.00
CA LEU A 34 -31.57 15.46 -32.41
C LEU A 34 -30.16 15.83 -32.85
N LYS A 35 -29.44 14.89 -33.46
CA LYS A 35 -28.05 15.07 -33.90
C LYS A 35 -27.91 14.97 -35.42
N VAL A 36 -27.13 15.89 -36.00
CA VAL A 36 -26.70 15.85 -37.41
C VAL A 36 -25.18 15.97 -37.46
N ILE A 37 -24.51 14.96 -38.00
CA ILE A 37 -23.06 15.02 -38.20
C ILE A 37 -22.77 15.95 -39.40
N LYS A 38 -21.91 16.95 -39.18
CA LYS A 38 -21.44 17.88 -40.22
C LYS A 38 -20.07 17.48 -40.75
N ARG A 39 -19.23 16.93 -39.89
CA ARG A 39 -17.95 16.34 -40.24
C ARG A 39 -17.74 15.10 -39.40
N GLU A 40 -17.47 13.99 -40.06
CA GLU A 40 -17.13 12.73 -39.39
C GLU A 40 -15.83 12.85 -38.60
N GLY A 41 -15.80 12.22 -37.42
CA GLY A 41 -14.58 12.05 -36.65
C GLY A 41 -13.74 10.85 -37.11
N THR A 42 -12.65 10.61 -36.42
CA THR A 42 -11.73 9.49 -36.67
C THR A 42 -11.69 8.54 -35.49
N GLY A 43 -11.24 7.30 -35.74
CA GLY A 43 -11.18 6.26 -34.72
C GLY A 43 -12.50 5.53 -34.48
N THR A 44 -12.46 4.60 -33.53
CA THR A 44 -13.58 3.71 -33.17
C THR A 44 -14.10 3.98 -31.76
N GLU A 45 -13.38 4.76 -30.96
CA GLU A 45 -13.75 5.07 -29.59
C GLU A 45 -14.58 6.35 -29.50
N THR A 46 -15.45 6.39 -28.50
CA THR A 46 -16.19 7.57 -28.09
C THR A 46 -15.93 7.84 -26.60
N PRO A 47 -16.16 9.07 -26.12
CA PRO A 47 -16.09 9.40 -24.69
C PRO A 47 -17.03 8.52 -23.85
N MET A 48 -16.56 8.15 -22.66
CA MET A 48 -17.32 7.42 -21.65
C MET A 48 -17.66 8.31 -20.45
N ILE A 49 -18.50 7.82 -19.55
CA ILE A 49 -18.85 8.54 -18.32
C ILE A 49 -17.57 8.80 -17.52
N GLY A 50 -17.42 10.02 -17.02
CA GLY A 50 -16.26 10.47 -16.26
C GLY A 50 -15.05 10.87 -17.11
N ASP A 51 -15.07 10.63 -18.43
CA ASP A 51 -13.98 11.11 -19.28
C ASP A 51 -13.98 12.64 -19.30
N ARG A 52 -12.77 13.21 -19.21
CA ARG A 52 -12.53 14.63 -19.40
C ARG A 52 -12.49 14.94 -20.88
N VAL A 53 -13.48 15.68 -21.37
CA VAL A 53 -13.64 16.00 -22.79
C VAL A 53 -13.23 17.44 -23.08
N LEU A 54 -12.68 17.66 -24.26
CA LEU A 54 -12.24 18.97 -24.74
C LEU A 54 -12.92 19.30 -26.05
N VAL A 55 -13.72 20.37 -26.06
CA VAL A 55 -14.57 20.73 -27.21
C VAL A 55 -14.44 22.21 -27.59
N HIS A 56 -14.73 22.53 -28.84
CA HIS A 56 -15.27 23.84 -29.19
C HIS A 56 -16.76 23.73 -29.44
N TYR A 57 -17.46 24.82 -29.17
CA TYR A 57 -18.87 24.96 -29.49
C TYR A 57 -19.26 26.40 -29.78
N THR A 58 -20.42 26.50 -30.45
CA THR A 58 -21.24 27.71 -30.52
C THR A 58 -22.70 27.32 -30.34
N GLY A 59 -23.46 28.14 -29.61
CA GLY A 59 -24.87 27.93 -29.29
C GLY A 59 -25.77 29.07 -29.78
N TRP A 60 -26.93 28.70 -30.34
CA TRP A 60 -27.94 29.59 -30.89
C TRP A 60 -29.35 29.25 -30.40
N LEU A 61 -30.20 30.27 -30.30
CA LEU A 61 -31.65 30.10 -30.22
C LEU A 61 -32.21 29.74 -31.61
N LEU A 62 -33.44 29.21 -31.67
CA LEU A 62 -34.10 28.87 -32.93
C LEU A 62 -34.31 30.08 -33.87
N ASP A 63 -34.33 31.30 -33.33
CA ASP A 63 -34.41 32.53 -34.13
C ASP A 63 -33.06 32.93 -34.76
N GLY A 64 -31.99 32.16 -34.52
CA GLY A 64 -30.64 32.41 -35.02
C GLY A 64 -29.78 33.28 -34.10
N THR A 65 -30.30 33.75 -32.96
CA THR A 65 -29.54 34.55 -32.00
C THR A 65 -28.46 33.70 -31.34
N LYS A 66 -27.19 34.02 -31.59
CA LYS A 66 -26.05 33.40 -30.90
C LYS A 66 -26.02 33.87 -29.44
N PHE A 67 -26.11 32.94 -28.48
CA PHE A 67 -26.09 33.27 -27.04
C PHE A 67 -24.75 32.98 -26.36
N ASP A 68 -23.98 32.02 -26.87
CA ASP A 68 -22.65 31.71 -26.35
C ASP A 68 -21.75 31.01 -27.38
N SER A 69 -20.44 31.22 -27.30
CA SER A 69 -19.45 30.51 -28.11
C SER A 69 -18.11 30.46 -27.39
N SER A 70 -17.49 29.28 -27.44
CA SER A 70 -16.09 29.11 -27.01
C SER A 70 -15.09 29.79 -27.95
N LEU A 71 -15.41 29.92 -29.24
CA LEU A 71 -14.53 30.55 -30.23
C LEU A 71 -14.38 32.05 -29.99
N ASP A 72 -15.44 32.71 -29.51
CA ASP A 72 -15.40 34.12 -29.12
C ASP A 72 -14.43 34.35 -27.96
N ARG A 73 -14.21 33.32 -27.11
CA ARG A 73 -13.27 33.33 -25.99
C ARG A 73 -11.86 32.86 -26.39
N LYS A 74 -11.69 32.30 -27.60
CA LYS A 74 -10.45 31.71 -28.12
C LYS A 74 -9.85 30.62 -27.21
N ASP A 75 -10.69 29.96 -26.43
CA ASP A 75 -10.28 28.90 -25.53
C ASP A 75 -11.24 27.72 -25.64
N LYS A 76 -10.70 26.51 -25.53
CA LYS A 76 -11.50 25.28 -25.61
C LYS A 76 -12.23 25.09 -24.29
N PHE A 77 -13.43 24.54 -24.39
CA PHE A 77 -14.20 24.21 -23.19
C PHE A 77 -13.92 22.78 -22.77
N CYS A 78 -13.60 22.60 -21.49
CA CYS A 78 -13.26 21.31 -20.91
C CYS A 78 -14.23 21.00 -19.78
N PHE A 79 -14.79 19.79 -19.76
CA PHE A 79 -15.71 19.33 -18.72
C PHE A 79 -15.64 17.81 -18.56
N ASP A 80 -16.17 17.29 -17.45
CA ASP A 80 -16.28 15.86 -17.19
C ASP A 80 -17.64 15.32 -17.68
N LEU A 81 -17.60 14.38 -18.63
CA LEU A 81 -18.80 13.86 -19.27
C LEU A 81 -19.67 13.02 -18.31
N GLY A 82 -20.98 13.25 -18.30
CA GLY A 82 -21.92 12.45 -17.52
C GLY A 82 -21.93 12.75 -16.01
N LYS A 83 -21.22 13.78 -15.57
CA LYS A 83 -21.25 14.28 -14.18
C LYS A 83 -22.26 15.42 -13.97
N GLY A 84 -22.99 15.83 -15.01
CA GLY A 84 -23.99 16.90 -14.93
C GLY A 84 -23.40 18.32 -14.87
N GLU A 85 -22.14 18.49 -15.32
CA GLU A 85 -21.51 19.81 -15.46
C GLU A 85 -22.09 20.64 -16.63
N VAL A 86 -22.73 19.94 -17.57
CA VAL A 86 -23.37 20.50 -18.76
C VAL A 86 -24.85 20.10 -18.82
N ILE A 87 -25.60 20.67 -19.76
CA ILE A 87 -27.00 20.29 -19.98
C ILE A 87 -27.12 18.82 -20.41
N LYS A 88 -28.24 18.16 -20.08
CA LYS A 88 -28.47 16.73 -20.37
C LYS A 88 -28.25 16.38 -21.84
N ALA A 89 -28.65 17.27 -22.75
CA ALA A 89 -28.45 17.07 -24.18
C ALA A 89 -26.98 16.94 -24.57
N TRP A 90 -26.09 17.68 -23.91
CA TRP A 90 -24.64 17.60 -24.15
C TRP A 90 -24.06 16.28 -23.64
N ASP A 91 -24.43 15.87 -22.43
CA ASP A 91 -24.00 14.57 -21.88
C ASP A 91 -24.38 13.41 -22.81
N ILE A 92 -25.57 13.47 -23.41
CA ILE A 92 -26.04 12.47 -24.38
C ILE A 92 -25.28 12.59 -25.70
N ALA A 93 -25.18 13.80 -26.25
CA ALA A 93 -24.61 14.01 -27.58
C ALA A 93 -23.11 13.73 -27.65
N VAL A 94 -22.33 14.29 -26.73
CA VAL A 94 -20.86 14.19 -26.76
C VAL A 94 -20.39 12.75 -26.53
N ALA A 95 -21.15 11.95 -25.76
CA ALA A 95 -20.91 10.51 -25.61
C ALA A 95 -20.99 9.71 -26.93
N THR A 96 -21.65 10.25 -27.96
CA THR A 96 -21.77 9.62 -29.28
C THR A 96 -20.75 10.13 -30.29
N MET A 97 -19.94 11.12 -29.93
CA MET A 97 -19.01 11.77 -30.85
C MET A 97 -17.67 11.03 -30.92
N LYS A 98 -17.04 11.07 -32.09
CA LYS A 98 -15.64 10.64 -32.29
C LYS A 98 -14.68 11.84 -32.28
N VAL A 99 -13.41 11.58 -32.03
CA VAL A 99 -12.37 12.63 -32.08
C VAL A 99 -12.31 13.26 -33.46
N GLY A 100 -12.39 14.60 -33.51
CA GLY A 100 -12.42 15.42 -34.73
C GLY A 100 -13.82 15.63 -35.33
N GLU A 101 -14.84 14.97 -34.81
CA GLU A 101 -16.22 15.09 -35.27
C GLU A 101 -16.77 16.50 -35.00
N VAL A 102 -17.51 17.02 -35.97
CA VAL A 102 -18.34 18.23 -35.81
C VAL A 102 -19.78 17.84 -36.02
N CYS A 103 -20.64 18.17 -35.07
CA CYS A 103 -22.07 17.89 -35.18
C CYS A 103 -22.92 19.10 -34.78
N HIS A 104 -24.11 19.17 -35.36
CA HIS A 104 -25.19 20.00 -34.84
C HIS A 104 -26.08 19.17 -33.93
N ILE A 105 -26.44 19.74 -32.79
CA ILE A 105 -27.41 19.16 -31.87
C ILE A 105 -28.55 20.15 -31.63
N THR A 106 -29.77 19.67 -31.77
CA THR A 106 -30.98 20.41 -31.39
C THR A 106 -31.52 19.83 -30.11
N CYS A 107 -31.71 20.69 -29.11
CA CYS A 107 -32.01 20.31 -27.73
C CYS A 107 -33.34 20.91 -27.32
N LYS A 108 -34.35 20.08 -27.06
CA LYS A 108 -35.62 20.50 -26.44
C LYS A 108 -35.36 21.00 -24.99
N PRO A 109 -36.22 21.89 -24.46
CA PRO A 109 -36.00 22.49 -23.15
C PRO A 109 -35.88 21.47 -22.00
N GLU A 110 -36.55 20.32 -22.07
CA GLU A 110 -36.49 19.24 -21.07
C GLU A 110 -35.08 18.64 -20.91
N TYR A 111 -34.27 18.73 -21.96
CA TYR A 111 -32.87 18.30 -22.02
C TYR A 111 -31.88 19.48 -21.96
N ALA A 112 -32.37 20.70 -21.82
CA ALA A 112 -31.60 21.95 -21.69
C ALA A 112 -31.91 22.65 -20.35
N TYR A 113 -32.46 23.88 -20.38
CA TYR A 113 -32.72 24.72 -19.20
C TYR A 113 -34.20 24.74 -18.75
N GLY A 114 -35.06 23.95 -19.38
CA GLY A 114 -36.46 23.75 -18.98
C GLY A 114 -37.30 25.03 -18.90
N LEU A 115 -38.32 24.98 -18.03
CA LEU A 115 -39.30 26.05 -17.80
C LEU A 115 -38.67 27.34 -17.26
N SER A 116 -37.51 27.25 -16.60
CA SER A 116 -36.86 28.41 -16.00
C SER A 116 -35.96 29.16 -16.99
N GLY A 117 -35.42 28.47 -18.00
CA GLY A 117 -34.39 29.04 -18.86
C GLY A 117 -33.09 29.37 -18.10
N SER A 118 -32.28 30.24 -18.67
CA SER A 118 -31.10 30.84 -18.01
C SER A 118 -31.03 32.34 -18.35
N PRO A 119 -31.86 33.17 -17.69
CA PRO A 119 -31.91 34.60 -17.97
C PRO A 119 -30.57 35.31 -17.71
N PRO A 120 -30.24 36.38 -18.46
CA PRO A 120 -31.03 36.98 -19.53
C PRO A 120 -30.83 36.34 -20.90
N LYS A 121 -29.88 35.40 -21.04
CA LYS A 121 -29.44 34.89 -22.34
C LYS A 121 -30.38 33.83 -22.93
N ILE A 122 -30.94 32.98 -22.08
CA ILE A 122 -31.75 31.83 -22.50
C ILE A 122 -33.16 31.99 -21.89
N PRO A 123 -34.20 32.15 -22.71
CA PRO A 123 -35.57 32.29 -22.20
C PRO A 123 -36.12 30.96 -21.65
N PRO A 124 -37.20 31.02 -20.85
CA PRO A 124 -38.02 29.87 -20.50
C PRO A 124 -38.42 29.01 -21.70
N ASN A 125 -38.37 27.68 -21.56
CA ASN A 125 -38.77 26.71 -22.59
C ASN A 125 -38.05 26.88 -23.94
N ALA A 126 -36.83 27.41 -23.95
CA ALA A 126 -36.08 27.57 -25.17
C ALA A 126 -35.61 26.22 -25.73
N THR A 127 -35.83 26.01 -27.04
CA THR A 127 -35.09 25.00 -27.81
C THR A 127 -33.78 25.61 -28.27
N LEU A 128 -32.69 24.89 -28.04
CA LEU A 128 -31.33 25.35 -28.34
C LEU A 128 -30.73 24.55 -29.48
N VAL A 129 -29.91 25.20 -30.28
CA VAL A 129 -29.09 24.55 -31.31
C VAL A 129 -27.64 24.79 -30.97
N PHE A 130 -26.82 23.74 -30.96
CA PHE A 130 -25.37 23.85 -30.81
C PHE A 130 -24.65 23.23 -31.99
N GLU A 131 -23.52 23.83 -32.36
CA GLU A 131 -22.46 23.18 -33.11
C GLU A 131 -21.38 22.81 -32.12
N VAL A 132 -20.97 21.54 -32.10
CA VAL A 132 -19.95 21.02 -31.19
C VAL A 132 -18.88 20.30 -32.00
N GLU A 133 -17.62 20.61 -31.73
CA GLU A 133 -16.43 19.95 -32.26
C GLU A 133 -15.68 19.26 -31.12
N LEU A 134 -15.53 17.94 -31.18
CA LEU A 134 -14.79 17.16 -30.19
C LEU A 134 -13.31 17.08 -30.57
N PHE A 135 -12.41 17.62 -29.75
CA PHE A 135 -10.97 17.59 -30.02
C PHE A 135 -10.27 16.40 -29.37
N GLU A 136 -10.61 16.11 -28.12
CA GLU A 136 -9.90 15.13 -27.31
C GLU A 136 -10.82 14.69 -26.17
N PHE A 137 -10.62 13.45 -25.72
CA PHE A 137 -11.13 12.99 -24.44
C PHE A 137 -10.06 12.13 -23.76
N LYS A 138 -10.05 12.15 -22.43
CA LYS A 138 -9.16 11.33 -21.60
C LYS A 138 -9.95 10.70 -20.48
N GLY A 139 -9.61 9.47 -20.12
CA GLY A 139 -10.15 8.87 -18.91
C GLY A 139 -9.72 9.63 -17.65
N GLU A 140 -10.43 9.37 -16.56
CA GLU A 140 -10.14 9.95 -15.26
C GLU A 140 -8.81 9.39 -14.73
N ASP A 141 -7.89 10.28 -14.35
CA ASP A 141 -6.65 9.91 -13.70
C ASP A 141 -6.88 9.72 -12.20
N LEU A 142 -6.57 8.53 -11.69
CA LEU A 142 -6.75 8.18 -10.28
C LEU A 142 -5.46 8.32 -9.46
N THR A 143 -4.40 8.87 -10.05
CA THR A 143 -3.13 9.10 -9.36
C THR A 143 -3.12 10.44 -8.65
N GLU A 144 -2.54 10.49 -7.46
CA GLU A 144 -2.45 11.73 -6.65
C GLU A 144 -1.58 12.80 -7.34
N GLU A 145 -0.60 12.39 -8.14
CA GLU A 145 0.31 13.28 -8.86
C GLU A 145 -0.18 13.62 -10.28
N GLU A 146 -1.35 13.12 -10.70
CA GLU A 146 -1.88 13.24 -12.07
C GLU A 146 -0.85 12.81 -13.16
N ASP A 147 -0.12 11.72 -12.89
CA ASP A 147 0.96 11.21 -13.75
C ASP A 147 0.47 10.32 -14.91
N GLY A 148 -0.84 10.11 -15.00
CA GLY A 148 -1.52 9.23 -15.95
C GLY A 148 -1.27 7.75 -15.68
N GLY A 149 -0.85 7.39 -14.47
CA GLY A 149 -0.44 6.04 -14.11
C GLY A 149 -1.60 5.04 -14.00
N ILE A 150 -2.76 5.53 -13.58
CA ILE A 150 -3.99 4.76 -13.43
C ILE A 150 -5.11 5.56 -14.09
N ILE A 151 -5.49 5.17 -15.31
CA ILE A 151 -6.58 5.83 -16.04
C ILE A 151 -7.82 4.96 -15.98
N ARG A 152 -8.93 5.50 -15.47
CA ARG A 152 -10.22 4.84 -15.41
C ARG A 152 -11.18 5.42 -16.46
N ARG A 153 -11.94 4.54 -17.12
CA ARG A 153 -13.06 4.89 -18.00
C ARG A 153 -14.30 4.13 -17.57
N ILE A 154 -15.37 4.84 -17.20
CA ILE A 154 -16.57 4.22 -16.61
C ILE A 154 -17.52 3.80 -17.74
N GLN A 155 -17.69 2.50 -17.91
CA GLN A 155 -18.59 1.93 -18.91
C GLN A 155 -20.04 1.90 -18.42
N THR A 156 -20.25 1.62 -17.14
CA THR A 156 -21.57 1.66 -16.50
C THR A 156 -21.41 2.23 -15.10
N ARG A 157 -22.18 3.28 -14.81
CA ARG A 157 -22.14 3.96 -13.52
C ARG A 157 -22.63 3.04 -12.41
N GLY A 158 -21.98 3.10 -11.25
CA GLY A 158 -22.45 2.41 -10.06
C GLY A 158 -23.64 3.09 -9.40
N GLU A 159 -24.06 2.51 -8.29
CA GLU A 159 -25.14 2.96 -7.43
C GLU A 159 -24.58 3.49 -6.11
N GLY A 160 -25.11 4.63 -5.67
CA GLY A 160 -24.69 5.30 -4.44
C GLY A 160 -23.38 6.09 -4.60
N PHE A 161 -22.87 6.57 -3.48
CA PHE A 161 -21.66 7.42 -3.43
C PHE A 161 -20.54 6.81 -2.59
N ALA A 162 -20.81 5.69 -1.92
CA ALA A 162 -19.84 5.02 -1.08
C ALA A 162 -18.81 4.30 -1.95
N LYS A 163 -17.56 4.28 -1.47
CA LYS A 163 -16.43 3.63 -2.13
C LYS A 163 -15.68 2.73 -1.13
N PRO A 164 -15.05 1.64 -1.59
CA PRO A 164 -14.21 0.80 -0.74
C PRO A 164 -13.03 1.58 -0.16
N ASN A 165 -12.73 1.42 1.13
CA ASN A 165 -11.48 1.91 1.76
C ASN A 165 -10.42 0.80 1.84
N ASP A 166 -9.23 1.15 2.31
CA ASP A 166 -8.19 0.16 2.62
C ASP A 166 -8.72 -0.87 3.64
N GLY A 167 -8.48 -2.15 3.40
CA GLY A 167 -9.02 -3.24 4.20
C GLY A 167 -10.51 -3.58 3.94
N ALA A 168 -11.20 -2.88 3.03
CA ALA A 168 -12.58 -3.21 2.67
C ALA A 168 -12.67 -4.60 2.00
N LEU A 169 -13.75 -5.32 2.28
CA LEU A 169 -14.04 -6.59 1.65
C LEU A 169 -14.82 -6.34 0.36
N VAL A 170 -14.24 -6.73 -0.79
CA VAL A 170 -14.81 -6.47 -2.11
C VAL A 170 -15.14 -7.75 -2.85
N GLU A 171 -16.22 -7.72 -3.61
CA GLU A 171 -16.58 -8.75 -4.59
C GLU A 171 -16.46 -8.16 -5.99
N VAL A 172 -15.50 -8.66 -6.76
CA VAL A 172 -15.19 -8.13 -8.10
C VAL A 172 -15.18 -9.25 -9.14
N ALA A 173 -15.67 -8.94 -10.34
CA ALA A 173 -15.34 -9.70 -11.53
C ALA A 173 -14.32 -8.90 -12.34
N LEU A 174 -13.23 -9.54 -12.74
CA LEU A 174 -12.15 -8.86 -13.48
C LEU A 174 -11.70 -9.66 -14.70
N GLU A 175 -11.25 -8.92 -15.71
CA GLU A 175 -10.58 -9.42 -16.90
C GLU A 175 -9.33 -8.56 -17.16
N GLY A 176 -8.14 -9.15 -17.05
CA GLY A 176 -6.86 -8.52 -17.33
C GLY A 176 -6.37 -8.83 -18.75
N TYR A 177 -5.91 -7.79 -19.44
CA TYR A 177 -5.44 -7.81 -20.82
C TYR A 177 -4.01 -7.27 -20.92
N TYR A 178 -3.17 -7.94 -21.70
CA TYR A 178 -1.85 -7.47 -22.12
C TYR A 178 -1.78 -7.56 -23.64
N GLN A 179 -1.49 -6.44 -24.32
CA GLN A 179 -1.54 -6.35 -25.79
C GLN A 179 -2.82 -6.97 -26.39
N ASP A 180 -3.96 -6.66 -25.76
CA ASP A 180 -5.30 -7.16 -26.09
C ASP A 180 -5.54 -8.68 -25.94
N GLN A 181 -4.58 -9.42 -25.38
CA GLN A 181 -4.76 -10.82 -24.98
C GLN A 181 -5.18 -10.91 -23.52
N VAL A 182 -6.25 -11.68 -23.25
CA VAL A 182 -6.69 -11.97 -21.88
C VAL A 182 -5.68 -12.89 -21.20
N PHE A 183 -5.12 -12.45 -20.07
CA PHE A 183 -4.20 -13.25 -19.26
C PHE A 183 -4.78 -13.64 -17.88
N ASP A 184 -5.82 -12.94 -17.42
CA ASP A 184 -6.50 -13.22 -16.17
C ASP A 184 -8.00 -12.94 -16.32
N GLN A 185 -8.85 -13.87 -15.92
CA GLN A 185 -10.31 -13.69 -15.92
C GLN A 185 -10.91 -14.50 -14.77
N ARG A 186 -11.34 -13.81 -13.72
CA ARG A 186 -11.81 -14.46 -12.48
C ARG A 186 -12.80 -13.55 -11.76
N GLU A 187 -13.64 -14.18 -10.96
CA GLU A 187 -14.37 -13.52 -9.89
C GLU A 187 -13.64 -13.73 -8.58
N LEU A 188 -13.44 -12.66 -7.83
CA LEU A 188 -12.69 -12.66 -6.58
C LEU A 188 -13.52 -12.01 -5.48
N HIS A 189 -13.43 -12.61 -4.30
CA HIS A 189 -13.90 -12.03 -3.05
C HIS A 189 -12.67 -11.87 -2.16
N PHE A 190 -12.22 -10.63 -1.97
CA PHE A 190 -10.95 -10.37 -1.28
C PHE A 190 -10.95 -9.04 -0.54
N GLU A 191 -9.96 -8.86 0.30
CA GLU A 191 -9.76 -7.64 1.08
C GLU A 191 -8.79 -6.70 0.36
N ILE A 192 -9.17 -5.42 0.20
CA ILE A 192 -8.28 -4.40 -0.36
C ILE A 192 -7.01 -4.29 0.50
N GLY A 193 -5.85 -4.38 -0.14
CA GLY A 193 -4.54 -4.48 0.50
C GLY A 193 -3.93 -5.89 0.42
N GLU A 194 -4.70 -6.90 0.03
CA GLU A 194 -4.22 -8.28 -0.18
C GLU A 194 -3.99 -8.64 -1.67
N GLY A 195 -4.15 -7.70 -2.60
CA GLY A 195 -4.11 -7.97 -4.05
C GLY A 195 -2.79 -8.54 -4.54
N GLU A 196 -1.63 -8.12 -4.02
CA GLU A 196 -0.32 -8.66 -4.42
C GLU A 196 -0.27 -10.20 -4.28
N ILE A 197 -0.89 -10.72 -3.22
CA ILE A 197 -0.93 -12.15 -2.88
C ILE A 197 -1.81 -12.91 -3.89
N LEU A 198 -2.86 -12.25 -4.38
CA LEU A 198 -3.77 -12.74 -5.42
C LEU A 198 -3.24 -12.50 -6.84
N HIS A 199 -2.04 -11.94 -6.96
CA HIS A 199 -1.38 -11.53 -8.20
C HIS A 199 -2.10 -10.39 -8.94
N LEU A 200 -2.75 -9.50 -8.19
CA LEU A 200 -3.30 -8.26 -8.71
C LEU A 200 -2.26 -7.14 -8.61
N PRO A 201 -2.16 -6.27 -9.63
CA PRO A 201 -1.34 -5.06 -9.55
C PRO A 201 -1.85 -4.07 -8.49
N CYS A 202 -0.95 -3.29 -7.88
CA CYS A 202 -1.34 -2.28 -6.89
C CYS A 202 -2.24 -1.18 -7.46
N GLY A 203 -2.04 -0.80 -8.73
CA GLY A 203 -2.89 0.17 -9.40
C GLY A 203 -4.32 -0.31 -9.60
N LEU A 204 -4.55 -1.62 -9.71
CA LEU A 204 -5.88 -2.18 -9.81
C LEU A 204 -6.65 -2.06 -8.49
N GLU A 205 -6.00 -2.34 -7.36
CA GLU A 205 -6.61 -2.14 -6.04
C GLU A 205 -6.94 -0.67 -5.79
N LYS A 206 -6.00 0.24 -6.12
CA LYS A 206 -6.26 1.68 -6.08
C LYS A 206 -7.45 2.07 -6.95
N ALA A 207 -7.57 1.53 -8.16
CA ALA A 207 -8.72 1.81 -9.01
C ALA A 207 -10.04 1.34 -8.37
N ILE A 208 -10.07 0.14 -7.78
CA ILE A 208 -11.26 -0.40 -7.10
C ILE A 208 -11.69 0.50 -5.92
N GLN A 209 -10.74 1.08 -5.18
CA GLN A 209 -11.05 2.04 -4.10
C GLN A 209 -11.75 3.32 -4.59
N HIS A 210 -11.70 3.62 -5.89
CA HIS A 210 -12.40 4.76 -6.49
C HIS A 210 -13.75 4.39 -7.13
N MET A 211 -14.09 3.10 -7.19
CA MET A 211 -15.31 2.59 -7.82
C MET A 211 -16.52 2.62 -6.88
N GLU A 212 -17.70 2.76 -7.49
CA GLU A 212 -19.01 2.64 -6.84
C GLU A 212 -19.57 1.20 -6.95
N LYS A 213 -20.52 0.84 -6.08
CA LYS A 213 -21.15 -0.48 -6.10
C LYS A 213 -21.90 -0.67 -7.43
N GLY A 214 -21.73 -1.80 -8.11
CA GLY A 214 -22.32 -2.09 -9.41
C GLY A 214 -21.61 -1.43 -10.60
N GLU A 215 -20.54 -0.65 -10.37
CA GLU A 215 -19.80 0.04 -11.43
C GLU A 215 -19.06 -0.97 -12.33
N TYR A 216 -19.17 -0.76 -13.66
CA TYR A 216 -18.32 -1.39 -14.66
C TYR A 216 -17.35 -0.35 -15.20
N SER A 217 -16.06 -0.62 -15.08
CA SER A 217 -15.00 0.29 -15.50
C SER A 217 -13.86 -0.43 -16.22
N ILE A 218 -13.25 0.29 -17.14
CA ILE A 218 -11.99 -0.10 -17.79
C ILE A 218 -10.87 0.69 -17.11
N VAL A 219 -9.84 -0.01 -16.67
CA VAL A 219 -8.68 0.58 -15.98
C VAL A 219 -7.43 0.31 -16.81
N TYR A 220 -6.69 1.36 -17.15
CA TYR A 220 -5.40 1.28 -17.81
C TYR A 220 -4.30 1.56 -16.79
N LEU A 221 -3.31 0.68 -16.74
CA LEU A 221 -2.22 0.74 -15.77
C LEU A 221 -0.89 0.91 -16.49
N LYS A 222 -0.18 1.98 -16.18
CA LYS A 222 1.23 2.16 -16.55
C LYS A 222 2.13 1.16 -15.80
N PRO A 223 3.37 0.93 -16.27
CA PRO A 223 4.30 -0.01 -15.67
C PRO A 223 4.46 0.09 -14.15
N SER A 224 4.57 1.31 -13.63
CA SER A 224 4.74 1.60 -12.19
C SER A 224 3.56 1.16 -11.32
N TYR A 225 2.36 1.09 -11.89
CA TYR A 225 1.12 0.69 -11.23
C TYR A 225 0.64 -0.72 -11.63
N ALA A 226 1.31 -1.32 -12.61
CA ALA A 226 1.12 -2.69 -13.08
C ALA A 226 2.04 -3.66 -12.29
N PHE A 227 2.78 -4.53 -12.99
CA PHE A 227 3.76 -5.46 -12.39
C PHE A 227 5.20 -4.92 -12.38
N GLY A 228 5.41 -3.64 -12.71
CA GLY A 228 6.70 -2.95 -12.60
C GLY A 228 7.80 -3.54 -13.45
N SER A 229 9.05 -3.30 -13.02
CA SER A 229 10.27 -3.74 -13.70
C SER A 229 10.55 -5.25 -13.59
N VAL A 230 9.75 -5.98 -12.82
CA VAL A 230 9.88 -7.44 -12.67
C VAL A 230 8.97 -8.17 -13.66
N GLY A 231 7.79 -7.60 -13.95
CA GLY A 231 6.76 -8.29 -14.71
C GLY A 231 6.07 -9.40 -13.89
N LYS A 232 5.36 -10.29 -14.58
CA LYS A 232 4.66 -11.42 -13.94
C LYS A 232 4.78 -12.69 -14.76
N GLU A 233 5.76 -13.52 -14.40
CA GLU A 233 6.06 -14.79 -15.09
C GLU A 233 4.85 -15.73 -15.17
N LYS A 234 4.04 -15.80 -14.11
CA LYS A 234 2.81 -16.61 -14.07
C LYS A 234 1.87 -16.33 -15.25
N PHE A 235 1.80 -15.07 -15.67
CA PHE A 235 0.95 -14.59 -16.75
C PHE A 235 1.75 -14.27 -18.03
N GLN A 236 3.03 -14.62 -18.06
CA GLN A 236 3.96 -14.31 -19.15
C GLN A 236 4.02 -12.81 -19.48
N ILE A 237 3.81 -11.95 -18.47
CA ILE A 237 3.88 -10.50 -18.61
C ILE A 237 5.33 -10.06 -18.43
N PRO A 238 5.94 -9.37 -19.41
CA PRO A 238 7.32 -8.92 -19.30
C PRO A 238 7.47 -7.73 -18.34
N PRO A 239 8.71 -7.41 -17.94
CA PRO A 239 9.04 -6.14 -17.30
C PRO A 239 8.47 -4.92 -18.02
N ASN A 240 8.01 -3.96 -17.24
CA ASN A 240 7.49 -2.68 -17.70
C ASN A 240 6.33 -2.77 -18.71
N ALA A 241 5.48 -3.78 -18.56
CA ALA A 241 4.26 -3.91 -19.35
C ALA A 241 3.16 -2.94 -18.87
N GLU A 242 2.47 -2.33 -19.83
CA GLU A 242 1.18 -1.68 -19.62
C GLU A 242 0.05 -2.71 -19.65
N LEU A 243 -0.93 -2.55 -18.77
CA LEU A 243 -2.05 -3.50 -18.64
C LEU A 243 -3.38 -2.77 -18.77
N LYS A 244 -4.38 -3.49 -19.27
CA LYS A 244 -5.78 -3.05 -19.31
C LYS A 244 -6.61 -4.04 -18.51
N TYR A 245 -7.46 -3.56 -17.61
CA TYR A 245 -8.40 -4.37 -16.87
C TYR A 245 -9.82 -3.91 -17.16
N LYS A 246 -10.75 -4.86 -17.34
CA LYS A 246 -12.18 -4.61 -17.16
C LYS A 246 -12.55 -5.09 -15.78
N VAL A 247 -13.24 -4.25 -15.02
CA VAL A 247 -13.60 -4.52 -13.63
C VAL A 247 -15.08 -4.24 -13.44
N HIS A 248 -15.76 -5.17 -12.79
CA HIS A 248 -17.11 -4.99 -12.28
C HIS A 248 -17.07 -5.13 -10.76
N LEU A 249 -17.30 -4.03 -10.05
CA LEU A 249 -17.40 -4.05 -8.59
C LEU A 249 -18.83 -4.44 -8.20
N LYS A 250 -19.07 -5.71 -7.91
CA LYS A 250 -20.42 -6.22 -7.60
C LYS A 250 -20.93 -5.68 -6.27
N SER A 251 -20.12 -5.81 -5.23
CA SER A 251 -20.46 -5.42 -3.87
C SER A 251 -19.20 -5.15 -3.06
N PHE A 252 -19.34 -4.39 -1.97
CA PHE A 252 -18.27 -4.24 -0.99
C PHE A 252 -18.83 -3.91 0.39
N GLU A 253 -18.02 -4.19 1.41
CA GLU A 253 -18.21 -3.78 2.80
C GLU A 253 -16.97 -3.02 3.25
N LYS A 254 -17.14 -1.77 3.70
CA LYS A 254 -16.03 -0.94 4.16
C LYS A 254 -15.41 -1.53 5.43
N ALA A 255 -14.09 -1.43 5.54
CA ALA A 255 -13.45 -1.64 6.83
C ALA A 255 -13.79 -0.48 7.75
N LYS A 256 -14.05 -0.78 9.03
CA LYS A 256 -14.11 0.26 10.05
C LYS A 256 -12.71 0.77 10.35
N GLU A 257 -12.55 2.08 10.38
CA GLU A 257 -11.30 2.69 10.81
C GLU A 257 -11.11 2.54 12.32
N SER A 258 -9.86 2.62 12.80
CA SER A 258 -9.56 2.43 14.23
C SER A 258 -10.33 3.38 15.15
N TRP A 259 -10.61 4.61 14.71
CA TRP A 259 -11.36 5.61 15.49
C TRP A 259 -12.89 5.47 15.36
N GLU A 260 -13.39 4.72 14.36
CA GLU A 260 -14.82 4.47 14.19
C GLU A 260 -15.32 3.37 15.13
N MET A 261 -14.40 2.53 15.63
CA MET A 261 -14.71 1.44 16.55
C MET A 261 -14.56 1.89 18.00
N ASN A 262 -15.56 1.56 18.82
CA ASN A 262 -15.43 1.67 20.27
C ASN A 262 -14.57 0.51 20.85
N SER A 263 -14.24 0.58 22.13
CA SER A 263 -13.39 -0.42 22.81
C SER A 263 -13.94 -1.86 22.73
N GLU A 264 -15.26 -2.04 22.80
CA GLU A 264 -15.92 -3.34 22.73
C GLU A 264 -15.85 -3.92 21.30
N GLU A 265 -16.16 -3.09 20.30
CA GLU A 265 -16.05 -3.45 18.88
C GLU A 265 -14.62 -3.79 18.49
N LYS A 266 -13.61 -3.06 19.00
CA LYS A 266 -12.19 -3.37 18.76
C LYS A 266 -11.82 -4.76 19.26
N LEU A 267 -12.32 -5.17 20.43
CA LEU A 267 -12.06 -6.48 21.00
C LEU A 267 -12.74 -7.60 20.20
N GLU A 268 -13.99 -7.38 19.80
CA GLU A 268 -14.74 -8.32 18.96
C GLU A 268 -14.07 -8.49 17.59
N GLN A 269 -13.77 -7.40 16.89
CA GLN A 269 -13.10 -7.42 15.59
C GLN A 269 -11.70 -8.03 15.68
N SER A 270 -10.94 -7.73 16.74
CA SER A 270 -9.64 -8.34 16.97
C SER A 270 -9.72 -9.85 17.11
N THR A 271 -10.80 -10.37 17.71
CA THR A 271 -11.03 -11.81 17.85
C THR A 271 -11.33 -12.45 16.49
N ILE A 272 -12.21 -11.84 15.70
CA ILE A 272 -12.55 -12.32 14.35
C ILE A 272 -11.31 -12.35 13.45
N VAL A 273 -10.55 -11.27 13.42
CA VAL A 273 -9.33 -11.14 12.61
C VAL A 273 -8.25 -12.12 13.04
N LYS A 274 -8.13 -12.38 14.36
CA LYS A 274 -7.20 -13.41 14.88
C LYS A 274 -7.57 -14.80 14.36
N GLU A 275 -8.85 -15.14 14.32
CA GLU A 275 -9.32 -16.41 13.78
C GLU A 275 -9.03 -16.53 12.29
N ARG A 276 -9.33 -15.49 11.50
CA ARG A 276 -8.98 -15.41 10.07
C ARG A 276 -7.49 -15.59 9.82
N GLY A 277 -6.64 -14.87 10.57
CA GLY A 277 -5.19 -15.02 10.49
C GLY A 277 -4.73 -16.44 10.81
N THR A 278 -5.41 -17.11 11.74
CA THR A 278 -5.11 -18.50 12.10
C THR A 278 -5.49 -19.48 10.98
N VAL A 279 -6.60 -19.24 10.28
CA VAL A 279 -6.98 -20.00 9.08
C VAL A 279 -5.91 -19.82 8.00
N TYR A 280 -5.52 -18.59 7.67
CA TYR A 280 -4.45 -18.33 6.70
C TYR A 280 -3.12 -18.97 7.08
N PHE A 281 -2.76 -18.96 8.36
CA PHE A 281 -1.55 -19.62 8.84
C PHE A 281 -1.59 -21.13 8.60
N LYS A 282 -2.73 -21.78 8.86
CA LYS A 282 -2.92 -23.22 8.63
C LYS A 282 -2.87 -23.58 7.14
N GLU A 283 -3.37 -22.70 6.28
CA GLU A 283 -3.29 -22.84 4.82
C GLU A 283 -1.90 -22.54 4.25
N GLY A 284 -0.93 -22.14 5.08
CA GLY A 284 0.42 -21.77 4.64
C GLY A 284 0.51 -20.37 4.02
N LYS A 285 -0.56 -19.57 4.08
CA LYS A 285 -0.64 -18.21 3.54
C LYS A 285 -0.11 -17.19 4.55
N TYR A 286 1.18 -17.31 4.89
CA TYR A 286 1.81 -16.56 5.98
C TYR A 286 1.78 -15.04 5.82
N LYS A 287 1.85 -14.53 4.58
CA LYS A 287 1.75 -13.09 4.30
C LYS A 287 0.36 -12.53 4.67
N GLN A 288 -0.72 -13.22 4.33
CA GLN A 288 -2.09 -12.81 4.70
C GLN A 288 -2.28 -12.89 6.21
N ALA A 289 -1.83 -13.99 6.83
CA ALA A 289 -1.87 -14.12 8.29
C ALA A 289 -1.18 -12.94 9.00
N LEU A 290 -0.03 -12.50 8.47
CA LEU A 290 0.72 -11.35 9.00
C LEU A 290 -0.06 -10.04 8.90
N LEU A 291 -0.75 -9.77 7.80
CA LEU A 291 -1.61 -8.58 7.65
C LEU A 291 -2.74 -8.58 8.69
N GLN A 292 -3.42 -9.71 8.84
CA GLN A 292 -4.51 -9.84 9.81
C GLN A 292 -4.01 -9.60 11.25
N TYR A 293 -2.89 -10.21 11.68
CA TYR A 293 -2.36 -9.97 13.03
C TYR A 293 -1.85 -8.54 13.25
N LYS A 294 -1.35 -7.86 12.20
CA LYS A 294 -0.96 -6.44 12.29
C LYS A 294 -2.14 -5.52 12.60
N LYS A 295 -3.33 -5.80 12.06
CA LYS A 295 -4.55 -5.02 12.36
C LYS A 295 -4.85 -5.01 13.86
N ILE A 296 -4.76 -6.17 14.51
CA ILE A 296 -5.01 -6.31 15.94
C ILE A 296 -4.04 -5.44 16.76
N VAL A 297 -2.75 -5.47 16.39
CA VAL A 297 -1.75 -4.61 17.03
C VAL A 297 -2.12 -3.14 16.81
N SER A 298 -2.43 -2.74 15.58
CA SER A 298 -2.80 -1.36 15.26
C SER A 298 -4.02 -0.86 16.02
N TRP A 299 -5.04 -1.69 16.25
CA TRP A 299 -6.26 -1.29 16.96
C TRP A 299 -6.06 -1.20 18.46
N LEU A 300 -5.20 -2.04 19.04
CA LEU A 300 -5.04 -2.19 20.49
C LEU A 300 -3.75 -1.59 21.06
N GLU A 301 -2.79 -1.12 20.23
CA GLU A 301 -1.48 -0.63 20.69
C GLU A 301 -1.62 0.65 21.54
N TYR A 302 -2.43 1.60 21.08
CA TYR A 302 -2.68 2.90 21.73
C TYR A 302 -4.03 2.99 22.43
N GLU A 303 -4.84 1.91 22.42
CA GLU A 303 -6.13 1.93 23.11
C GLU A 303 -5.92 1.75 24.61
N SER A 304 -6.19 2.82 25.37
CA SER A 304 -6.14 2.84 26.84
C SER A 304 -7.50 3.13 27.47
N SER A 305 -8.56 3.30 26.66
CA SER A 305 -9.88 3.73 27.11
C SER A 305 -10.76 2.57 27.59
N PHE A 306 -10.16 1.44 27.98
CA PHE A 306 -10.89 0.31 28.52
C PHE A 306 -11.43 0.66 29.90
N LEU A 307 -12.75 0.69 30.04
CA LEU A 307 -13.43 1.05 31.28
C LEU A 307 -13.41 -0.08 32.31
N SER A 308 -13.22 -1.33 31.86
CA SER A 308 -13.20 -2.52 32.71
C SER A 308 -11.81 -3.15 32.75
N GLU A 309 -11.45 -3.67 33.93
CA GLU A 309 -10.22 -4.44 34.13
C GLU A 309 -10.24 -5.74 33.30
N GLU A 310 -11.42 -6.33 33.13
CA GLU A 310 -11.62 -7.53 32.29
C GLU A 310 -11.26 -7.26 30.83
N ASP A 311 -11.73 -6.14 30.26
CA ASP A 311 -11.45 -5.77 28.87
C ASP A 311 -9.98 -5.40 28.67
N THR A 312 -9.35 -4.79 29.68
CA THR A 312 -7.91 -4.53 29.67
C THR A 312 -7.11 -5.84 29.59
N GLN A 313 -7.48 -6.84 30.40
CA GLN A 313 -6.86 -8.16 30.37
C GLN A 313 -7.09 -8.89 29.03
N LYS A 314 -8.31 -8.81 28.48
CA LYS A 314 -8.62 -9.35 27.14
C LYS A 314 -7.78 -8.68 26.04
N ALA A 315 -7.67 -7.35 26.06
CA ALA A 315 -6.84 -6.59 25.13
C ALA A 315 -5.36 -7.01 25.21
N GLN A 316 -4.81 -7.11 26.42
CA GLN A 316 -3.43 -7.55 26.64
C GLN A 316 -3.21 -8.98 26.16
N ALA A 317 -4.15 -9.90 26.43
CA ALA A 317 -4.09 -11.28 25.95
C ALA A 317 -4.15 -11.37 24.42
N LEU A 318 -4.97 -10.54 23.77
CA LEU A 318 -5.05 -10.44 22.31
C LEU A 318 -3.76 -9.88 21.71
N ARG A 319 -3.21 -8.79 22.28
CA ARG A 319 -1.92 -8.22 21.86
C ARG A 319 -0.78 -9.24 21.97
N LEU A 320 -0.68 -9.92 23.11
CA LEU A 320 0.31 -10.98 23.32
C LEU A 320 0.17 -12.08 22.28
N ALA A 321 -1.04 -12.59 22.05
CA ALA A 321 -1.30 -13.63 21.06
C ALA A 321 -0.93 -13.15 19.63
N SER A 322 -1.25 -11.92 19.27
CA SER A 322 -0.94 -11.33 17.97
C SER A 322 0.56 -11.19 17.74
N HIS A 323 1.32 -10.65 18.70
CA HIS A 323 2.79 -10.56 18.59
C HIS A 323 3.46 -11.94 18.48
N LEU A 324 3.01 -12.91 19.26
CA LEU A 324 3.51 -14.28 19.16
C LEU A 324 3.22 -14.87 17.77
N ASN A 325 1.99 -14.71 17.26
CA ASN A 325 1.63 -15.22 15.94
C ASN A 325 2.35 -14.50 14.80
N LEU A 326 2.58 -13.19 14.90
CA LEU A 326 3.43 -12.43 13.98
C LEU A 326 4.84 -13.00 13.93
N ALA A 327 5.47 -13.22 15.08
CA ALA A 327 6.80 -13.82 15.16
C ALA A 327 6.84 -15.20 14.48
N MET A 328 5.80 -16.01 14.65
CA MET A 328 5.70 -17.31 13.98
C MET A 328 5.57 -17.19 12.45
N CYS A 329 4.76 -16.24 11.96
CA CYS A 329 4.63 -15.98 10.52
C CYS A 329 5.96 -15.50 9.93
N GLN A 330 6.65 -14.59 10.62
CA GLN A 330 7.93 -14.04 10.20
C GLN A 330 9.05 -15.09 10.20
N LEU A 331 9.08 -16.00 11.19
CA LEU A 331 9.97 -17.17 11.17
C LEU A 331 9.74 -18.04 9.92
N LYS A 332 8.47 -18.29 9.55
CA LYS A 332 8.14 -19.05 8.33
C LYS A 332 8.53 -18.32 7.04
N LEU A 333 8.50 -16.98 7.07
CA LEU A 333 8.92 -16.11 5.97
C LEU A 333 10.42 -15.80 5.97
N GLN A 334 11.20 -16.35 6.91
CA GLN A 334 12.63 -16.06 7.10
C GLN A 334 12.96 -14.58 7.38
N ALA A 335 11.98 -13.81 7.84
CA ALA A 335 12.16 -12.41 8.26
C ALA A 335 12.60 -12.37 9.73
N PHE A 336 13.82 -12.84 10.02
CA PHE A 336 14.29 -13.10 11.40
C PHE A 336 14.40 -11.85 12.26
N SER A 337 14.81 -10.70 11.71
CA SER A 337 14.86 -9.42 12.44
C SER A 337 13.46 -9.01 12.95
N ALA A 338 12.47 -9.01 12.06
CA ALA A 338 11.09 -8.70 12.41
C ALA A 338 10.49 -9.71 13.42
N ALA A 339 10.91 -10.98 13.35
CA ALA A 339 10.52 -12.00 14.32
C ALA A 339 11.07 -11.70 15.73
N ILE A 340 12.32 -11.25 15.83
CA ILE A 340 12.94 -10.83 17.10
C ILE A 340 12.18 -9.64 17.69
N GLU A 341 11.87 -8.62 16.88
CA GLU A 341 11.09 -7.45 17.32
C GLU A 341 9.70 -7.83 17.83
N SER A 342 9.00 -8.70 17.11
CA SER A 342 7.67 -9.19 17.51
C SER A 342 7.75 -10.00 18.82
N CYS A 343 8.80 -10.80 19.00
CA CYS A 343 9.05 -11.50 20.25
C CYS A 343 9.37 -10.54 21.41
N ASN A 344 10.14 -9.48 21.18
CA ASN A 344 10.44 -8.47 22.20
C ASN A 344 9.15 -7.79 22.68
N LYS A 345 8.29 -7.33 21.75
CA LYS A 345 6.97 -6.77 22.09
C LYS A 345 6.09 -7.77 22.85
N ALA A 346 6.15 -9.07 22.53
CA ALA A 346 5.44 -10.10 23.30
C ALA A 346 5.99 -10.26 24.73
N LEU A 347 7.32 -10.18 24.90
CA LEU A 347 7.99 -10.32 26.20
C LEU A 347 7.89 -9.06 27.07
N GLU A 348 7.66 -7.89 26.48
CA GLU A 348 7.26 -6.68 27.23
C GLU A 348 5.89 -6.88 27.92
N LEU A 349 4.98 -7.63 27.29
CA LEU A 349 3.66 -7.94 27.86
C LEU A 349 3.71 -9.14 28.82
N ASP A 350 4.54 -10.14 28.53
CA ASP A 350 4.75 -11.33 29.37
C ASP A 350 6.21 -11.79 29.28
N GLY A 351 7.05 -11.30 30.21
CA GLY A 351 8.50 -11.53 30.21
C GLY A 351 8.95 -12.98 30.41
N ASN A 352 8.02 -13.85 30.80
CA ASN A 352 8.26 -15.27 31.01
C ASN A 352 7.58 -16.15 29.95
N ASN A 353 7.02 -15.57 28.88
CA ASN A 353 6.30 -16.33 27.88
C ASN A 353 7.19 -17.39 27.20
N GLU A 354 6.83 -18.67 27.37
CA GLU A 354 7.57 -19.81 26.79
C GLU A 354 7.74 -19.67 25.27
N LYS A 355 6.66 -19.36 24.55
CA LYS A 355 6.66 -19.26 23.09
C LYS A 355 7.45 -18.05 22.62
N GLY A 356 7.36 -16.92 23.32
CA GLY A 356 8.09 -15.70 23.01
C GLY A 356 9.60 -15.91 23.08
N LEU A 357 10.09 -16.43 24.22
CA LEU A 357 11.51 -16.74 24.41
C LEU A 357 11.99 -17.80 23.42
N PHE A 358 11.23 -18.88 23.24
CA PHE A 358 11.62 -19.95 22.33
C PHE A 358 11.74 -19.48 20.88
N ARG A 359 10.74 -18.73 20.38
CA ARG A 359 10.74 -18.20 19.00
C ARG A 359 11.83 -17.15 18.78
N ARG A 360 12.14 -16.33 19.79
CA ARG A 360 13.25 -15.38 19.73
C ARG A 360 14.60 -16.09 19.64
N GLY A 361 14.78 -17.14 20.43
CA GLY A 361 15.95 -18.02 20.36
C GLY A 361 16.10 -18.69 19.00
N GLU A 362 15.00 -19.15 18.38
CA GLU A 362 15.02 -19.69 17.01
C GLU A 362 15.43 -18.64 15.97
N ALA A 363 14.94 -17.41 16.09
CA ALA A 363 15.31 -16.30 15.20
C ALA A 363 16.79 -15.92 15.35
N HIS A 364 17.31 -15.77 16.58
CA HIS A 364 18.73 -15.53 16.85
C HIS A 364 19.62 -16.65 16.30
N LEU A 365 19.20 -17.91 16.49
CA LEU A 365 19.94 -19.06 15.95
C LEU A 365 20.01 -19.04 14.42
N ALA A 366 18.96 -18.55 13.76
CA ALA A 366 18.90 -18.43 12.30
C ALA A 366 19.81 -17.32 11.75
N VAL A 367 20.00 -16.22 12.48
CA VAL A 367 20.94 -15.13 12.13
C VAL A 367 22.37 -15.36 12.64
N ASN A 368 22.64 -16.52 13.24
CA ASN A 368 23.93 -16.92 13.83
C ASN A 368 24.36 -16.17 15.11
N ASP A 369 23.42 -15.54 15.82
CA ASP A 369 23.65 -14.96 17.14
C ASP A 369 23.54 -16.06 18.22
N PHE A 370 24.53 -16.94 18.28
CA PHE A 370 24.46 -18.15 19.10
C PHE A 370 24.43 -17.86 20.61
N ASP A 371 25.09 -16.81 21.08
CA ASP A 371 25.10 -16.45 22.51
C ASP A 371 23.72 -15.97 22.99
N LEU A 372 23.05 -15.13 22.19
CA LEU A 372 21.68 -14.68 22.47
C LEU A 372 20.69 -15.83 22.38
N ALA A 373 20.80 -16.67 21.33
CA ALA A 373 19.97 -17.85 21.19
C ALA A 373 20.14 -18.82 22.38
N ARG A 374 21.38 -19.03 22.85
CA ARG A 374 21.68 -19.84 24.03
C ARG A 374 21.00 -19.26 25.27
N ALA A 375 21.11 -17.95 25.50
CA ALA A 375 20.51 -17.29 26.65
C ALA A 375 18.98 -17.47 26.66
N ASP A 376 18.32 -17.31 25.52
CA ASP A 376 16.88 -17.51 25.39
C ASP A 376 16.47 -18.96 25.69
N PHE A 377 17.13 -19.95 25.08
CA PHE A 377 16.80 -21.37 25.34
C PHE A 377 17.12 -21.81 26.78
N GLN A 378 18.17 -21.27 27.38
CA GLN A 378 18.47 -21.49 28.81
C GLN A 378 17.37 -20.93 29.69
N LYS A 379 16.89 -19.70 29.41
CA LYS A 379 15.78 -19.10 30.14
C LYS A 379 14.50 -19.91 29.99
N VAL A 380 14.21 -20.44 28.79
CA VAL A 380 13.08 -21.36 28.56
C VAL A 380 13.21 -22.61 29.44
N LEU A 381 14.37 -23.25 29.50
CA LEU A 381 14.55 -24.47 30.31
C LEU A 381 14.56 -24.21 31.81
N GLN A 382 14.94 -23.01 32.25
CA GLN A 382 14.86 -22.60 33.64
C GLN A 382 13.40 -22.48 34.10
N LEU A 383 12.53 -21.91 33.25
CA LEU A 383 11.11 -21.71 33.56
C LEU A 383 10.26 -22.95 33.22
N TYR A 384 10.61 -23.67 32.16
CA TYR A 384 9.87 -24.79 31.58
C TYR A 384 10.80 -26.00 31.32
N PRO A 385 11.23 -26.73 32.37
CA PRO A 385 12.21 -27.82 32.24
C PRO A 385 11.75 -29.00 31.36
N SER A 386 10.44 -29.16 31.15
CA SER A 386 9.84 -30.22 30.34
C SER A 386 9.94 -29.98 28.83
N ASN A 387 10.35 -28.79 28.39
CA ASN A 387 10.43 -28.44 26.98
C ASN A 387 11.60 -29.15 26.27
N LYS A 388 11.27 -30.27 25.61
CA LYS A 388 12.25 -31.09 24.87
C LYS A 388 12.86 -30.34 23.68
N ALA A 389 12.11 -29.46 23.03
CA ALA A 389 12.59 -28.71 21.87
C ALA A 389 13.67 -27.70 22.26
N ALA A 390 13.47 -26.98 23.38
CA ALA A 390 14.45 -26.04 23.92
C ALA A 390 15.76 -26.74 24.28
N LYS A 391 15.68 -27.95 24.87
CA LYS A 391 16.87 -28.77 25.17
C LYS A 391 17.64 -29.16 23.92
N ALA A 392 16.93 -29.56 22.86
CA ALA A 392 17.56 -29.90 21.59
C ALA A 392 18.24 -28.68 20.93
N GLN A 393 17.55 -27.54 20.86
CA GLN A 393 18.10 -26.31 20.28
C GLN A 393 19.28 -25.75 21.08
N LEU A 394 19.24 -25.84 22.42
CA LEU A 394 20.37 -25.46 23.27
C LEU A 394 21.62 -26.28 22.97
N ALA A 395 21.48 -27.60 22.78
CA ALA A 395 22.59 -28.47 22.40
C ALA A 395 23.18 -28.08 21.03
N ILE A 396 22.32 -27.71 20.07
CA ILE A 396 22.75 -27.19 18.76
C ILE A 396 23.52 -25.89 18.92
N CYS A 397 23.02 -24.94 19.72
CA CYS A 397 23.70 -23.66 19.99
C CYS A 397 25.09 -23.91 20.60
N GLN A 398 25.19 -24.74 21.63
CA GLN A 398 26.46 -25.09 22.27
C GLN A 398 27.43 -25.80 21.32
N GLN A 399 26.93 -26.62 20.39
CA GLN A 399 27.77 -27.24 19.37
C GLN A 399 28.31 -26.20 18.38
N ARG A 400 27.47 -25.25 17.94
CA ARG A 400 27.88 -24.17 17.02
C ARG A 400 28.88 -23.21 17.66
N ILE A 401 28.64 -22.78 18.90
CA ILE A 401 29.58 -21.94 19.69
C ILE A 401 30.94 -22.64 19.81
N ARG A 402 30.97 -23.92 20.19
CA ARG A 402 32.23 -24.67 20.29
C ARG A 402 32.97 -24.76 18.95
N LYS A 403 32.25 -24.94 17.85
CA LYS A 403 32.83 -24.94 16.50
C LYS A 403 33.40 -23.56 16.14
N GLN A 404 32.68 -22.48 16.44
CA GLN A 404 33.12 -21.12 16.18
C GLN A 404 34.38 -20.77 16.98
N LEU A 405 34.39 -21.01 18.29
CA LEU A 405 35.56 -20.80 19.14
C LEU A 405 36.77 -21.63 18.68
N ALA A 406 36.55 -22.86 18.23
CA ALA A 406 37.63 -23.70 17.69
C ALA A 406 38.19 -23.15 16.35
N LEU A 407 37.33 -22.57 15.50
CA LEU A 407 37.75 -21.92 14.26
C LEU A 407 38.50 -20.61 14.54
N GLU A 408 37.97 -19.77 15.42
CA GLU A 408 38.62 -18.52 15.85
C GLU A 408 39.97 -18.80 16.48
N LYS A 409 40.08 -19.77 17.40
CA LYS A 409 41.37 -20.17 17.99
C LYS A 409 42.39 -20.59 16.93
N LYS A 410 41.98 -21.34 15.91
CA LYS A 410 42.86 -21.72 14.79
C LYS A 410 43.24 -20.53 13.92
N LEU A 411 42.31 -19.61 13.69
CA LEU A 411 42.56 -18.39 12.92
C LEU A 411 43.57 -17.48 13.63
N TYR A 412 43.34 -17.20 14.93
CA TYR A 412 44.24 -16.39 15.74
C TYR A 412 45.62 -17.03 15.90
N ALA A 413 45.70 -18.36 16.07
CA ALA A 413 46.99 -19.06 16.10
C ALA A 413 47.78 -18.86 14.79
N LYS A 414 47.13 -19.02 13.63
CA LYS A 414 47.76 -18.78 12.32
C LYS A 414 48.15 -17.32 12.10
N MET A 415 47.31 -16.37 12.53
CA MET A 415 47.63 -14.94 12.46
C MET A 415 48.83 -14.61 13.34
N PHE A 416 48.92 -15.18 14.54
CA PHE A 416 50.03 -14.99 15.46
C PHE A 416 51.34 -15.58 14.90
N GLU A 417 51.30 -16.82 14.39
CA GLU A 417 52.45 -17.45 13.71
C GLU A 417 52.98 -16.56 12.58
N ARG A 418 52.10 -16.04 11.73
CA ARG A 418 52.48 -15.13 10.64
C ARG A 418 53.11 -13.83 11.15
N LEU A 419 52.57 -13.23 12.20
CA LEU A 419 53.15 -12.02 12.80
C LEU A 419 54.55 -12.30 13.36
N THR A 420 54.75 -13.43 14.04
CA THR A 420 56.08 -13.82 14.54
C THR A 420 57.08 -14.09 13.41
N GLU A 421 56.63 -14.63 12.27
CA GLU A 421 57.48 -14.78 11.08
C GLU A 421 57.85 -13.44 10.45
N GLU A 422 56.91 -12.49 10.37
CA GLU A 422 57.16 -11.13 9.85
C GLU A 422 58.12 -10.36 10.76
N GLU A 423 57.95 -10.42 12.09
CA GLU A 423 58.89 -9.85 13.06
C GLU A 423 60.29 -10.47 12.92
N SER A 424 60.36 -11.81 12.81
CA SER A 424 61.64 -12.51 12.62
C SER A 424 62.33 -12.07 11.34
N LYS A 425 61.61 -11.93 10.23
CA LYS A 425 62.15 -11.41 8.96
C LYS A 425 62.66 -9.97 9.10
N LEU A 426 61.98 -9.12 9.86
CA LEU A 426 62.37 -7.74 10.10
C LEU A 426 63.66 -7.65 10.93
N VAL A 427 63.78 -8.46 11.98
CA VAL A 427 64.99 -8.56 12.81
C VAL A 427 66.17 -9.08 11.97
N TRP A 428 65.95 -10.11 11.15
CA TRP A 428 66.96 -10.62 10.22
C TRP A 428 67.39 -9.56 9.18
N ALA A 429 66.44 -8.78 8.64
CA ALA A 429 66.74 -7.71 7.68
C ALA A 429 67.54 -6.56 8.31
N LEU A 430 67.18 -6.14 9.53
CA LEU A 430 67.89 -5.10 10.29
C LEU A 430 69.30 -5.55 10.71
N TRP A 431 69.47 -6.83 11.04
CA TRP A 431 70.78 -7.43 11.31
C TRP A 431 71.64 -7.49 10.06
N ALA A 432 71.10 -7.96 8.93
CA ALA A 432 71.82 -8.05 7.65
C ALA A 432 72.27 -6.69 7.10
N CYS A 433 71.53 -5.61 7.39
CA CYS A 433 71.88 -4.23 7.00
C CYS A 433 72.91 -3.57 7.96
N GLY A 434 73.31 -4.24 9.05
CA GLY A 434 74.29 -3.74 10.02
C GLY A 434 73.75 -2.69 10.99
N CYS A 435 72.43 -2.51 11.07
CA CYS A 435 71.79 -1.56 12.00
C CYS A 435 71.65 -2.11 13.43
N LEU A 436 71.86 -3.41 13.64
CA LEU A 436 71.86 -4.08 14.95
C LEU A 436 73.30 -4.46 15.36
N CYS A 437 73.64 -4.25 16.65
CA CYS A 437 74.96 -4.54 17.21
C CYS A 437 75.33 -6.04 17.06
N GLN A 438 76.58 -6.34 16.68
CA GLN A 438 77.08 -7.70 16.39
C GLN A 438 76.98 -8.71 17.55
N SER A 439 76.68 -8.26 18.77
CA SER A 439 76.42 -9.12 19.93
C SER A 439 75.01 -9.72 19.96
N TRP A 440 74.09 -9.24 19.12
CA TRP A 440 72.77 -9.85 18.89
C TRP A 440 72.85 -10.80 17.69
N LYS A 441 73.48 -11.96 17.87
CA LYS A 441 73.30 -13.09 16.95
C LYS A 441 71.95 -13.76 17.24
N PRO A 442 71.13 -14.08 16.23
CA PRO A 442 69.89 -14.84 16.41
C PRO A 442 70.23 -16.34 16.59
N GLU A 443 70.97 -16.68 17.64
CA GLU A 443 71.34 -18.06 17.98
C GLU A 443 71.03 -18.35 19.46
N VAL A 444 69.81 -18.07 19.91
CA VAL A 444 69.17 -18.89 20.93
C VAL A 444 67.66 -18.89 20.71
N ALA A 445 67.17 -19.97 20.10
CA ALA A 445 65.83 -20.46 20.36
C ALA A 445 65.75 -20.83 21.86
N LEU A 446 65.19 -19.94 22.68
CA LEU A 446 64.75 -20.28 24.03
C LEU A 446 63.23 -20.11 24.14
N ILE A 447 62.59 -21.25 23.94
CA ILE A 447 61.27 -21.70 24.40
C ILE A 447 60.02 -21.12 23.69
N PRO A 448 59.51 -21.79 22.63
CA PRO A 448 58.16 -21.59 22.09
C PRO A 448 57.00 -21.98 23.04
N GLY A 449 57.20 -21.99 24.36
CA GLY A 449 56.30 -22.64 25.32
C GLY A 449 56.20 -22.01 26.71
N ALA A 450 57.00 -20.99 27.05
CA ALA A 450 56.95 -20.37 28.38
C ALA A 450 55.90 -19.25 28.48
N MET A 451 55.69 -18.44 27.44
CA MET A 451 54.61 -17.45 27.43
C MET A 451 53.24 -18.06 27.06
N ALA A 452 53.21 -19.13 26.27
CA ALA A 452 51.97 -19.83 25.91
C ALA A 452 51.30 -20.53 27.12
N LYS A 453 52.09 -21.00 28.10
CA LYS A 453 51.54 -21.56 29.36
C LYS A 453 51.02 -20.50 30.33
N ALA A 454 51.51 -19.26 30.26
CA ALA A 454 51.02 -18.16 31.09
C ALA A 454 49.68 -17.60 30.56
N ALA A 455 49.49 -17.54 29.24
CA ALA A 455 48.24 -17.04 28.65
C ALA A 455 47.08 -18.05 28.73
N ILE A 456 47.35 -19.37 28.70
CA ILE A 456 46.32 -20.40 28.84
C ILE A 456 45.87 -20.54 30.31
N ALA A 457 46.74 -20.29 31.29
CA ALA A 457 46.39 -20.32 32.72
C ALA A 457 45.63 -19.06 33.19
N ALA A 458 45.76 -17.94 32.49
CA ALA A 458 45.06 -16.69 32.81
C ALA A 458 43.62 -16.62 32.27
N GLY A 459 43.20 -17.56 31.42
CA GLY A 459 41.84 -17.63 30.87
C GLY A 459 40.81 -18.34 31.75
N ASP A 460 41.24 -18.99 32.84
CA ASP A 460 40.37 -19.75 33.77
C ASP A 460 40.05 -18.98 35.08
N TYR A 461 40.37 -17.68 35.16
CA TYR A 461 40.01 -16.81 36.30
C TYR A 461 39.19 -15.60 35.84
N HIS A 462 37.99 -15.84 35.30
CA HIS A 462 36.88 -14.87 35.38
C HIS A 462 35.54 -15.56 35.18
N ALA A 463 35.16 -16.37 36.17
CA ALA A 463 33.77 -16.58 36.55
C ALA A 463 33.81 -17.10 38.00
N ASP A 464 33.24 -16.32 38.92
CA ASP A 464 33.05 -16.58 40.36
C ASP A 464 33.95 -15.78 41.30
N THR A 465 33.63 -14.49 41.44
CA THR A 465 33.62 -13.80 42.76
C THR A 465 32.89 -12.47 42.62
N GLU A 466 31.56 -12.49 42.73
CA GLU A 466 30.81 -11.40 43.37
C GLU A 466 29.95 -12.05 44.45
N MET A 467 30.33 -11.79 45.70
CA MET A 467 29.60 -11.88 46.97
C MET A 467 30.54 -12.41 48.06
N LYS A 468 31.14 -11.49 48.82
CA LYS A 468 31.09 -11.44 50.30
C LYS A 468 32.02 -10.37 50.88
N ASP A 469 31.39 -9.44 51.57
CA ASP A 469 31.78 -8.85 52.85
C ASP A 469 33.17 -8.24 53.00
N GLU A 470 33.23 -6.91 52.96
CA GLU A 470 34.15 -6.13 53.79
C GLU A 470 33.43 -5.65 55.06
N GLN A 471 33.83 -6.21 56.20
CA GLN A 471 33.62 -5.63 57.52
C GLN A 471 34.96 -5.56 58.27
N LYS A 472 35.23 -4.36 58.84
CA LYS A 472 36.10 -4.05 60.01
C LYS A 472 37.61 -4.03 59.74
N LYS A 473 38.42 -3.10 60.27
CA LYS A 473 38.34 -2.05 61.31
C LYS A 473 39.63 -1.20 61.13
N ASP A 474 39.69 0.09 61.47
CA ASP A 474 40.07 0.57 62.82
C ASP A 474 39.78 2.10 62.91
N VAL A 475 38.97 2.54 63.88
CA VAL A 475 39.35 3.18 65.17
C VAL A 475 39.94 4.59 65.03
N ALA A 476 39.16 5.63 65.39
CA ALA A 476 39.43 6.51 66.54
C ALA A 476 38.44 7.70 66.66
N GLY A 477 37.81 7.81 67.85
CA GLY A 477 37.25 9.04 68.47
C GLY A 477 35.91 9.55 67.92
N SER A 478 34.90 9.95 68.70
CA SER A 478 34.68 10.13 70.14
C SER A 478 33.21 10.56 70.32
N GLN A 479 32.56 10.10 71.39
CA GLN A 479 31.46 10.73 72.20
C GLN A 479 30.56 11.82 71.56
N SER A 480 29.24 11.95 71.76
CA SER A 480 28.26 11.35 72.69
C SER A 480 26.89 12.05 72.49
N GLN A 481 25.82 11.46 73.04
CA GLN A 481 24.49 12.04 73.40
C GLN A 481 23.45 12.23 72.26
N VAL A 482 22.30 11.50 72.24
CA VAL A 482 21.13 11.40 73.16
C VAL A 482 19.98 12.30 72.66
N GLU A 483 18.80 11.67 72.49
CA GLU A 483 17.43 12.25 72.47
C GLU A 483 17.06 13.18 71.29
N THR A 484 15.83 13.31 70.76
CA THR A 484 14.50 12.69 70.80
C THR A 484 13.69 13.42 69.71
N GLU A 485 12.61 12.80 69.23
CA GLU A 485 11.34 13.43 68.79
C GLU A 485 11.34 14.73 67.96
N ALA A 486 10.84 14.64 66.72
CA ALA A 486 9.63 15.33 66.22
C ALA A 486 9.51 15.16 64.70
#